data_AF-A0A0N5CT78-F1
#
_entry.id   AF-A0A0N5CT78-F1
#
_cell.length_a   1.000
_cell.length_b   1.000
_cell.length_c   1.000
_cell.angle_alpha   90.00
_cell.angle_beta   90.00
_cell.angle_gamma   90.00
#
_symmetry.space_group_name_H-M   'P 1'
#
loop_
_entity.id
_entity.type
_entity.pdbx_description
1 polymer ?
#
loop_
_entity_poly.entity_id
_entity_poly.type
_entity_poly.pdbx_seq_one_letter_code
_entity_poly.pdbx_strand_id
1 'polypeptide(L)'
;YENDEVQYGNFIISNCKIDYTADPLFNVTYLTIRRVDGKDNYIHEFEHWQYDWNDFTDYHWPFRILRRARLAPTPTIIQCLDGCGRSGTLVTIEVLLMLLLRGSACYSKLLPTTTIFVRLQRRHAISSPLQYLFIYRTLLYWMQPFITSITTRFILGLIWPEWGFIGKYQKMLSSRRKFQ
;
A
#
# COMPACT_ATOMS: atom_id res chain seq x y z
N TYR A 1 19.26 -15.46 -8.89
CA TYR A 1 19.18 -15.65 -10.35
C TYR A 1 17.96 -16.50 -10.67
N GLU A 2 17.44 -16.40 -11.89
CA GLU A 2 16.32 -17.27 -12.30
C GLU A 2 16.76 -18.74 -12.19
N ASN A 3 15.86 -19.57 -11.66
CA ASN A 3 16.05 -20.96 -11.25
C ASN A 3 16.97 -21.19 -10.04
N ASP A 4 17.32 -20.16 -9.26
CA ASP A 4 18.01 -20.38 -7.99
C ASP A 4 17.07 -21.00 -6.96
N GLU A 5 17.54 -22.05 -6.29
CA GLU A 5 16.86 -22.70 -5.18
C GLU A 5 17.60 -22.43 -3.87
N VAL A 6 16.87 -22.04 -2.83
CA VAL A 6 17.41 -21.84 -1.49
C VAL A 6 16.53 -22.55 -0.47
N GLN A 7 17.16 -23.30 0.43
CA GLN A 7 16.48 -23.98 1.52
C GLN A 7 16.36 -23.09 2.76
N TYR A 8 15.14 -22.94 3.25
CA TYR A 8 14.81 -22.27 4.51
C TYR A 8 14.09 -23.26 5.43
N GLY A 9 14.82 -23.83 6.38
CA GLY A 9 14.31 -24.89 7.25
C GLY A 9 13.82 -26.10 6.45
N ASN A 10 12.53 -26.41 6.56
CA ASN A 10 11.91 -27.57 5.90
C ASN A 10 11.32 -27.22 4.52
N PHE A 11 11.55 -26.01 4.02
CA PHE A 11 11.04 -25.53 2.74
C PHE A 11 12.18 -25.20 1.80
N ILE A 12 12.00 -25.52 0.52
CA ILE A 12 12.86 -25.10 -0.58
C ILE A 12 12.07 -24.05 -1.35
N ILE A 13 12.66 -22.87 -1.49
CA ILE A 13 12.11 -21.77 -2.28
C ILE A 13 12.90 -21.71 -3.58
N SER A 14 12.22 -21.78 -4.71
CA SER A 14 12.81 -21.65 -6.04
C SER A 14 12.30 -20.37 -6.71
N ASN A 15 13.23 -19.61 -7.30
CA ASN A 15 12.90 -18.43 -8.08
C ASN A 15 12.66 -18.80 -9.54
N CYS A 16 11.41 -18.86 -9.97
CA CYS A 16 11.07 -19.30 -11.32
C CYS A 16 11.31 -18.22 -12.38
N LYS A 17 10.97 -16.96 -12.07
CA LYS A 17 11.03 -15.85 -13.04
C LYS A 17 11.04 -14.51 -12.32
N ILE A 18 11.81 -13.56 -12.83
CA ILE A 18 11.66 -12.15 -12.46
C ILE A 18 11.09 -11.38 -13.65
N ASP A 19 9.90 -10.80 -13.47
CA ASP A 19 9.19 -10.04 -14.48
C ASP A 19 9.24 -8.55 -14.16
N TYR A 20 9.93 -7.80 -15.02
CA TYR A 20 10.02 -6.34 -14.98
C TYR A 20 9.01 -5.65 -15.92
N THR A 21 8.21 -6.43 -16.65
CA THR A 21 7.27 -5.94 -17.67
C THR A 21 5.81 -6.05 -17.23
N ALA A 22 5.51 -6.96 -16.28
CA ALA A 22 4.18 -7.14 -15.73
C ALA A 22 3.60 -5.84 -15.14
N ASP A 23 4.46 -4.99 -14.59
CA ASP A 23 4.09 -3.71 -14.03
C ASP A 23 5.24 -2.68 -14.09
N PRO A 24 5.02 -1.44 -14.55
CA PRO A 24 6.06 -0.42 -14.63
C PRO A 24 6.57 0.11 -13.28
N LEU A 25 5.86 -0.13 -12.17
CA LEU A 25 6.25 0.31 -10.83
C LEU A 25 6.76 -0.83 -9.96
N PHE A 26 6.28 -2.06 -10.16
CA PHE A 26 6.58 -3.19 -9.27
C PHE A 26 7.48 -4.20 -9.97
N ASN A 27 8.51 -4.65 -9.24
CA ASN A 27 9.26 -5.84 -9.64
C ASN A 27 8.47 -7.06 -9.19
N VAL A 28 8.08 -7.91 -10.13
CA VAL A 28 7.29 -9.11 -9.85
C VAL A 28 8.21 -10.31 -9.93
N THR A 29 8.26 -11.10 -8.87
CA THR A 29 9.03 -12.36 -8.85
C THR A 29 8.07 -13.52 -8.64
N TYR A 30 8.16 -14.53 -9.49
CA TYR A 30 7.40 -15.76 -9.38
C TYR A 30 8.22 -16.78 -8.63
N LEU A 31 7.71 -17.21 -7.48
CA LEU A 31 8.41 -18.09 -6.56
C LEU A 31 7.58 -19.37 -6.35
N THR A 32 8.27 -20.49 -6.18
CA THR A 32 7.67 -21.76 -5.77
C THR A 32 8.20 -22.18 -4.42
N ILE A 33 7.34 -22.72 -3.55
CA ILE A 33 7.72 -23.34 -2.28
C ILE A 33 7.35 -24.80 -2.32
N ARG A 34 8.31 -25.67 -1.99
CA ARG A 34 8.09 -27.10 -1.78
C ARG A 34 8.70 -27.56 -0.47
N ARG A 35 8.16 -28.62 0.13
CA ARG A 35 8.75 -29.21 1.33
C ARG A 35 9.96 -30.09 0.97
N VAL A 36 11.00 -30.03 1.79
CA VAL A 36 12.20 -30.88 1.65
C VAL A 36 11.86 -32.35 1.86
N ASP A 37 10.98 -32.65 2.81
CA ASP A 37 10.64 -34.02 3.23
C ASP A 37 9.89 -34.83 2.16
N GLY A 38 9.42 -34.20 1.08
CA GLY A 38 8.59 -34.84 0.04
C GLY A 38 7.26 -35.42 0.52
N LYS A 39 6.93 -35.29 1.81
CA LYS A 39 5.66 -35.76 2.41
C LYS A 39 4.44 -35.06 1.84
N ASP A 40 4.66 -33.88 1.26
CA ASP A 40 3.64 -33.11 0.57
C ASP A 40 4.24 -32.68 -0.78
N ASN A 41 3.82 -33.34 -1.86
CA ASN A 41 4.24 -33.03 -3.23
C ASN A 41 3.57 -31.75 -3.76
N TYR A 42 2.82 -31.04 -2.91
CA TYR A 42 2.19 -29.79 -3.29
C TYR A 42 3.24 -28.68 -3.41
N ILE A 43 3.34 -28.12 -4.60
CA ILE A 43 4.17 -26.95 -4.89
C ILE A 43 3.27 -25.73 -4.75
N HIS A 44 3.61 -24.85 -3.80
CA HIS A 44 2.93 -23.58 -3.64
C HIS A 44 3.58 -22.53 -4.54
N GLU A 45 2.84 -22.08 -5.55
CA GLU A 45 3.22 -20.95 -6.39
C GLU A 45 2.73 -19.65 -5.75
N PHE A 46 3.60 -18.65 -5.67
CA PHE A 46 3.22 -17.32 -5.19
C PHE A 46 3.99 -16.23 -5.92
N GLU A 47 3.35 -15.07 -6.00
CA GLU A 47 3.91 -13.87 -6.61
C GLU A 47 4.42 -12.94 -5.52
N HIS A 48 5.69 -12.57 -5.61
CA HIS A 48 6.29 -11.56 -4.77
C HIS A 48 6.34 -10.22 -5.51
N TRP A 49 5.59 -9.25 -5.00
CA TRP A 49 5.47 -7.90 -5.56
C TRP A 49 6.31 -6.92 -4.73
N GLN A 50 7.39 -6.42 -5.30
CA GLN A 50 8.31 -5.52 -4.62
C GLN A 50 8.21 -4.10 -5.18
N TYR A 51 8.09 -3.12 -4.27
CA TYR A 51 8.09 -1.70 -4.61
C TYR A 51 8.97 -0.92 -3.65
N ASP A 52 9.90 -0.14 -4.20
CA ASP A 52 10.74 0.74 -3.40
C ASP A 52 10.06 2.09 -3.16
N TRP A 53 9.25 2.13 -2.11
CA TRP A 53 8.47 3.32 -1.79
C TRP A 53 9.30 4.39 -1.06
N ASN A 54 9.93 5.28 -1.80
CA ASN A 54 10.65 6.44 -1.24
C ASN A 54 9.98 7.78 -1.55
N ASP A 55 9.08 7.82 -2.54
CA ASP A 55 8.38 9.03 -2.93
C ASP A 55 6.93 9.05 -2.42
N PHE A 56 6.58 10.13 -1.74
CA PHE A 56 5.23 10.37 -1.22
C PHE A 56 4.37 11.18 -2.21
N THR A 57 4.92 11.56 -3.38
CA THR A 57 4.11 12.20 -4.43
C THR A 57 3.32 11.22 -5.28
N ASP A 58 3.80 9.99 -5.43
CA ASP A 58 3.04 8.92 -6.08
C ASP A 58 2.03 8.31 -5.09
N TYR A 59 0.78 8.76 -5.18
CA TYR A 59 -0.36 8.21 -4.44
C TYR A 59 -1.21 7.24 -5.28
N HIS A 60 -0.76 6.86 -6.48
CA HIS A 60 -1.48 5.96 -7.38
C HIS A 60 -1.12 4.50 -7.14
N TRP A 61 0.15 4.21 -6.84
CA TRP A 61 0.63 2.84 -6.60
C TRP A 61 -0.19 2.03 -5.58
N PRO A 62 -0.74 2.60 -4.46
CA PRO A 62 -1.49 1.79 -3.50
C PRO A 62 -2.71 1.15 -4.15
N PHE A 63 -3.43 1.88 -5.02
CA PHE A 63 -4.60 1.34 -5.69
C PHE A 63 -4.27 0.21 -6.66
N ARG A 64 -3.08 0.27 -7.28
CA ARG A 64 -2.62 -0.73 -8.26
C ARG A 64 -2.39 -2.07 -7.57
N ILE A 65 -1.63 -2.06 -6.47
CA ILE A 65 -1.35 -3.28 -5.71
C ILE A 65 -2.57 -3.78 -4.94
N LEU A 66 -3.37 -2.89 -4.35
CA LEU A 66 -4.58 -3.29 -3.61
C LEU A 66 -5.65 -3.89 -4.54
N ARG A 67 -5.77 -3.41 -5.78
CA ARG A 67 -6.64 -4.06 -6.78
C ARG A 67 -6.24 -5.51 -7.01
N ARG A 68 -4.94 -5.80 -7.12
CA ARG A 68 -4.44 -7.17 -7.27
C ARG A 68 -4.69 -7.99 -6.02
N ALA A 69 -4.39 -7.44 -4.84
CA ALA A 69 -4.61 -8.10 -3.56
C ALA A 69 -6.08 -8.51 -3.33
N ARG A 70 -7.04 -7.68 -3.74
CA ARG A 70 -8.48 -8.01 -3.65
C ARG A 70 -8.93 -9.12 -4.60
N LEU A 71 -8.20 -9.34 -5.70
CA LEU A 71 -8.48 -10.42 -6.65
C LEU A 71 -7.80 -11.73 -6.23
N ALA A 72 -6.88 -11.70 -5.26
CA ALA A 72 -6.24 -12.90 -4.77
C ALA A 72 -7.24 -13.75 -3.97
N PRO A 73 -7.35 -15.06 -4.25
CA PRO A 73 -8.25 -15.96 -3.52
C PRO A 73 -7.75 -16.28 -2.10
N THR A 74 -6.49 -15.94 -1.80
CA THR A 74 -5.79 -16.26 -0.56
C THR A 74 -5.34 -14.99 0.16
N PRO A 75 -5.05 -15.07 1.48
CA PRO A 75 -4.56 -13.92 2.24
C PRO A 75 -3.27 -13.36 1.64
N THR A 76 -3.23 -12.03 1.45
CA THR A 76 -2.03 -11.34 0.96
C THR A 76 -1.11 -10.99 2.12
N ILE A 77 0.17 -11.37 2.02
CA ILE A 77 1.20 -11.02 3.00
C ILE A 77 1.81 -9.66 2.60
N ILE A 78 1.81 -8.70 3.54
CA ILE A 78 2.36 -7.35 3.32
C ILE A 78 3.48 -7.10 4.32
N GLN A 79 4.69 -6.89 3.82
CA GLN A 79 5.87 -6.66 4.64
C GLN A 79 6.68 -5.46 4.12
N CYS A 80 7.32 -4.74 5.05
CA CYS A 80 8.31 -3.71 4.75
C CYS A 80 9.58 -4.01 5.54
N LEU A 81 10.23 -3.01 6.13
CA LEU A 81 11.40 -3.24 6.98
C LEU A 81 11.02 -3.79 8.36
N ASP A 82 10.24 -3.03 9.13
CA ASP A 82 9.72 -3.40 10.46
C ASP A 82 8.34 -4.09 10.38
N GLY A 83 7.76 -4.11 9.18
CA GLY A 83 6.40 -4.58 8.93
C GLY A 83 5.31 -3.69 9.55
N CYS A 84 5.64 -2.48 10.05
CA CYS A 84 4.71 -1.64 10.80
C CYS A 84 4.43 -0.33 10.06
N GLY A 85 5.46 0.40 9.63
CA GLY A 85 5.30 1.73 9.03
C GLY A 85 4.61 1.69 7.67
N ARG A 86 5.33 1.24 6.64
CA ARG A 86 4.83 1.20 5.25
C ARG A 86 3.70 0.17 5.10
N SER A 87 3.86 -1.02 5.67
CA SER A 87 2.82 -2.06 5.68
C SER A 87 1.53 -1.57 6.33
N GLY A 88 1.60 -0.98 7.53
CA GLY A 88 0.42 -0.47 8.22
C GLY A 88 -0.27 0.67 7.46
N THR A 89 0.50 1.47 6.72
CA THR A 89 -0.04 2.52 5.86
C THR A 89 -0.89 1.93 4.73
N LEU A 90 -0.37 0.93 4.02
CA LEU A 90 -1.09 0.26 2.93
C LEU A 90 -2.35 -0.47 3.43
N VAL A 91 -2.24 -1.18 4.55
CA VAL A 91 -3.38 -1.85 5.20
C VAL A 91 -4.44 -0.85 5.63
N THR A 92 -4.04 0.30 6.19
CA THR A 92 -5.00 1.34 6.60
C THR A 92 -5.74 1.93 5.41
N ILE A 93 -5.05 2.17 4.28
CA ILE A 93 -5.70 2.61 3.03
C ILE A 93 -6.76 1.59 2.60
N GLU A 94 -6.43 0.29 2.64
CA GLU A 94 -7.38 -0.76 2.26
C GLU A 94 -8.62 -0.78 3.16
N VAL A 95 -8.42 -0.77 4.48
CA VAL A 95 -9.53 -0.79 5.46
C VAL A 95 -10.43 0.44 5.26
N LEU A 96 -9.85 1.62 5.01
CA LEU A 96 -10.64 2.83 4.72
C LEU A 96 -11.47 2.68 3.46
N LEU A 97 -10.88 2.19 2.37
CA LEU A 97 -11.60 2.00 1.12
C LEU A 97 -12.76 1.01 1.30
N MET A 98 -12.55 -0.09 2.03
CA MET A 98 -13.62 -1.04 2.32
C MET A 98 -14.72 -0.44 3.19
N LEU A 99 -14.36 0.37 4.19
CA LEU A 99 -15.35 1.08 5.03
C LEU A 99 -16.14 2.13 4.24
N LEU A 100 -15.50 2.82 3.29
CA LEU A 100 -16.18 3.77 2.41
C LEU A 100 -17.14 3.05 1.46
N LEU A 101 -16.69 1.97 0.80
CA LEU A 101 -17.51 1.18 -0.12
C LEU A 101 -18.71 0.52 0.57
N ARG A 102 -18.56 0.12 1.82
CA ARG A 102 -19.64 -0.48 2.63
C ARG A 102 -20.64 0.55 3.17
N GLY A 103 -20.36 1.85 3.03
CA GLY A 103 -21.23 2.92 3.52
C GLY A 103 -21.12 3.13 5.02
N SER A 104 -19.97 3.60 5.49
CA SER A 104 -19.77 3.90 6.92
C SER A 104 -20.73 5.00 7.43
N ALA A 105 -21.28 4.81 8.63
CA ALA A 105 -22.22 5.75 9.24
C ALA A 105 -21.58 7.07 9.73
N CYS A 106 -20.24 7.11 9.92
CA CYS A 106 -19.56 8.26 10.49
C CYS A 106 -18.26 8.59 9.75
N TYR A 107 -18.37 9.43 8.72
CA TYR A 107 -17.22 9.84 7.89
C TYR A 107 -16.29 10.83 8.60
N SER A 108 -16.79 11.62 9.56
CA SER A 108 -16.01 12.70 10.21
C SER A 108 -14.83 12.20 11.05
N LYS A 109 -14.95 11.00 11.63
CA LYS A 109 -13.91 10.36 12.45
C LYS A 109 -13.34 9.11 11.81
N LEU A 110 -13.61 8.88 10.53
CA LEU A 110 -13.27 7.62 9.87
C LEU A 110 -11.76 7.35 9.90
N LEU A 111 -10.94 8.29 9.41
CA LEU A 111 -9.48 8.06 9.37
C LEU A 111 -8.83 7.88 10.75
N PRO A 112 -9.06 8.76 11.75
CA PRO A 112 -8.53 8.55 13.10
C PRO A 112 -8.96 7.20 13.69
N THR A 113 -10.23 6.83 13.54
CA THR A 113 -10.76 5.58 14.09
C THR A 113 -10.12 4.36 13.43
N THR A 114 -10.00 4.35 12.10
CA THR A 114 -9.35 3.27 11.36
C THR A 114 -7.86 3.16 11.70
N THR A 115 -7.18 4.29 11.86
CA THR A 115 -5.77 4.30 12.26
C THR A 115 -5.57 3.70 13.66
N ILE A 116 -6.45 4.01 14.61
CA ILE A 116 -6.43 3.40 15.94
C ILE A 116 -6.71 1.90 15.82
N PHE A 117 -7.73 1.50 15.05
CA PHE A 117 -8.06 0.09 14.83
C PHE A 117 -6.86 -0.72 14.30
N VAL A 118 -6.16 -0.21 13.28
CA VAL A 118 -4.97 -0.88 12.73
C VAL A 118 -3.83 -0.93 13.75
N ARG A 119 -3.65 0.13 14.56
CA ARG A 119 -2.64 0.15 15.63
C ARG A 119 -2.93 -0.82 16.78
N LEU A 120 -4.20 -1.12 17.03
CA LEU A 120 -4.60 -2.15 18.01
C LEU A 120 -4.23 -3.56 17.52
N GLN A 121 -4.32 -3.80 16.21
CA GLN A 121 -3.93 -5.09 15.61
C GLN A 121 -2.40 -5.21 15.46
N ARG A 122 -1.70 -4.10 15.18
CA ARG A 122 -0.24 -4.08 15.04
C ARG A 122 0.37 -2.82 15.66
N ARG A 123 1.15 -3.01 16.71
CA ARG A 123 1.85 -1.95 17.43
C ARG A 123 2.72 -1.13 16.46
N HIS A 124 2.73 0.19 16.64
CA HIS A 124 3.49 1.15 15.82
C HIS A 124 3.10 1.18 14.33
N ALA A 125 1.92 0.66 13.94
CA ALA A 125 1.41 0.86 12.60
C ALA A 125 1.31 2.36 12.26
N ILE A 126 1.73 2.74 11.04
CA ILE A 126 1.86 4.13 10.59
C ILE A 126 2.82 4.88 11.52
N SER A 127 4.12 4.69 11.29
CA SER A 127 5.18 5.18 12.16
C SER A 127 5.48 6.67 11.98
N SER A 128 5.17 7.24 10.81
CA SER A 128 5.46 8.63 10.49
C SER A 128 4.21 9.49 10.27
N PRO A 129 4.21 10.77 10.70
CA PRO A 129 3.15 11.72 10.32
C PRO A 129 2.98 11.86 8.80
N LEU A 130 4.06 11.70 8.03
CA LEU A 130 3.98 11.79 6.58
C LEU A 130 3.23 10.61 5.97
N GLN A 131 3.40 9.40 6.52
CA GLN A 131 2.61 8.24 6.13
C GLN A 131 1.12 8.48 6.41
N TYR A 132 0.80 9.08 7.56
CA TYR A 132 -0.57 9.45 7.90
C TYR A 132 -1.17 10.46 6.90
N LEU A 133 -0.42 11.51 6.55
CA LEU A 133 -0.84 12.48 5.53
C LEU A 133 -0.93 11.86 4.13
N PHE A 134 -0.08 10.88 3.82
CA PHE A 134 -0.16 10.13 2.57
C PHE A 134 -1.46 9.33 2.47
N ILE A 135 -1.94 8.73 3.57
CA ILE A 135 -3.25 8.05 3.59
C ILE A 135 -4.35 9.05 3.21
N TYR A 136 -4.35 10.25 3.80
CA TYR A 136 -5.28 11.32 3.42
C TYR A 136 -5.18 11.67 1.93
N ARG A 137 -3.97 11.83 1.40
CA ARG A 137 -3.74 12.22 0.00
C ARG A 137 -4.25 11.16 -0.98
N THR A 138 -4.03 9.88 -0.65
CA THR A 138 -4.49 8.73 -1.41
C THR A 138 -6.02 8.64 -1.36
N LEU A 139 -6.62 8.74 -0.17
CA LEU A 139 -8.08 8.72 -0.02
C LEU A 139 -8.77 9.87 -0.77
N LEU A 140 -8.21 11.08 -0.66
CA LEU A 140 -8.72 12.27 -1.35
C LEU A 140 -8.73 12.06 -2.87
N TYR A 141 -7.67 11.46 -3.44
CA TYR A 141 -7.63 11.14 -4.86
C TYR A 141 -8.75 10.17 -5.26
N TRP A 142 -9.00 9.15 -4.45
CA TRP A 142 -10.10 8.21 -4.71
C TRP A 142 -11.47 8.87 -4.61
N MET A 143 -11.65 9.81 -3.67
CA MET A 143 -12.92 10.53 -3.46
C MET A 143 -13.15 11.69 -4.44
N GLN A 144 -12.10 12.18 -5.11
CA GLN A 144 -12.13 13.32 -6.01
C GLN A 144 -13.31 13.35 -7.02
N PRO A 145 -13.68 12.25 -7.69
CA PRO A 145 -14.83 12.24 -8.62
C PRO A 145 -16.18 12.41 -7.92
N PHE A 146 -16.29 12.04 -6.63
CA PHE A 146 -17.54 12.13 -5.87
C PHE A 146 -17.73 13.49 -5.17
N ILE A 147 -16.69 14.32 -5.11
CA ILE A 147 -16.77 15.66 -4.50
C ILE A 147 -17.28 16.65 -5.55
N THR A 148 -18.58 16.94 -5.52
CA THR A 148 -19.25 17.84 -6.48
C THR A 148 -19.18 19.32 -6.08
N SER A 149 -19.13 19.62 -4.78
CA SER A 149 -19.12 20.99 -4.27
C SER A 149 -17.87 21.77 -4.68
N ILE A 150 -18.04 22.88 -5.41
CA ILE A 150 -16.96 23.75 -5.89
C ILE A 150 -16.13 24.32 -4.73
N THR A 151 -16.78 24.75 -3.65
CA THR A 151 -16.10 25.31 -2.46
C THR A 151 -15.19 24.27 -1.81
N THR A 152 -15.70 23.03 -1.66
CA THR A 152 -14.93 21.91 -1.11
C THR A 152 -13.76 21.56 -2.04
N ARG A 153 -13.97 21.53 -3.36
CA ARG A 153 -12.91 21.29 -4.34
C ARG A 153 -11.82 22.37 -4.29
N PHE A 154 -12.18 23.62 -4.06
CA PHE A 154 -11.23 24.72 -3.88
C PHE A 154 -10.41 24.56 -2.59
N ILE A 155 -11.07 24.35 -1.45
CA ILE A 155 -10.43 24.19 -0.13
C ILE A 155 -9.47 22.99 -0.11
N LEU A 156 -9.83 21.90 -0.81
CA LEU A 156 -9.00 20.70 -0.88
C LEU A 156 -7.84 20.82 -1.90
N GLY A 157 -7.83 21.85 -2.75
CA GLY A 157 -6.82 22.02 -3.81
C GLY A 157 -7.05 21.14 -5.04
N LEU A 158 -8.30 20.70 -5.28
CA LEU A 158 -8.67 19.87 -6.44
C LEU A 158 -8.86 20.67 -7.73
N ILE A 159 -9.07 21.99 -7.62
CA ILE A 159 -9.17 22.91 -8.77
C ILE A 159 -7.79 23.46 -9.13
N TRP A 160 -7.07 23.96 -8.13
CA TRP A 160 -5.71 24.49 -8.28
C TRP A 160 -4.75 23.72 -7.38
N PRO A 161 -3.74 23.05 -7.95
CA PRO A 161 -2.81 22.21 -7.20
C PRO A 161 -2.01 22.96 -6.13
N GLU A 162 -1.77 24.26 -6.36
CA GLU A 162 -0.97 25.11 -5.46
C GLU A 162 -1.69 25.55 -4.18
N TRP A 163 -3.00 25.29 -4.10
CA TRP A 163 -3.87 25.76 -3.02
C TRP A 163 -4.39 24.60 -2.17
N GLY A 164 -4.97 24.95 -1.02
CA GLY A 164 -5.65 23.99 -0.16
C GLY A 164 -4.73 22.92 0.45
N PHE A 165 -5.34 21.78 0.78
CA PHE A 165 -4.61 20.63 1.33
C PHE A 165 -3.52 20.12 0.37
N ILE A 166 -3.86 19.94 -0.92
CA ILE A 166 -2.93 19.39 -1.92
C ILE A 166 -1.69 20.28 -2.07
N GLY A 167 -1.87 21.59 -2.21
CA GLY A 167 -0.74 22.52 -2.35
C GLY A 167 0.14 22.58 -1.12
N LYS A 168 -0.47 22.58 0.09
CA LYS A 168 0.29 22.53 1.35
C LYS A 168 1.07 21.22 1.49
N TYR A 169 0.46 20.10 1.09
CA TYR A 169 1.11 18.78 1.10
C TYR A 169 2.31 18.75 0.14
N GLN A 170 2.15 19.25 -1.09
CA GLN A 170 3.24 19.34 -2.06
C GLN A 170 4.38 20.24 -1.59
N LYS A 171 4.07 21.42 -1.03
CA LYS A 171 5.08 22.32 -0.45
C LYS A 171 5.85 21.63 0.66
N MET A 172 5.17 20.93 1.56
CA MET A 172 5.81 20.17 2.64
C MET A 172 6.76 19.09 2.10
N LEU A 173 6.36 18.35 1.05
CA LEU A 173 7.23 17.37 0.40
C LEU A 173 8.45 18.02 -0.26
N SER A 174 8.25 19.16 -0.93
CA SER A 174 9.33 19.91 -1.58
C SER A 174 10.36 20.43 -0.56
N SER A 175 9.91 20.92 0.59
CA SER A 175 10.80 21.36 1.67
C SER A 175 11.63 20.20 2.20
N ARG A 176 11.04 19.01 2.38
CA ARG A 176 11.77 17.83 2.84
C ARG A 176 12.90 17.42 1.90
N ARG A 177 12.66 17.44 0.58
CA ARG A 177 13.69 17.12 -0.41
C ARG A 177 14.87 18.10 -0.40
N LYS A 178 14.68 19.33 0.07
CA LYS A 178 15.76 20.32 0.21
C LYS A 178 16.67 20.07 1.42
N PHE A 179 16.26 19.23 2.36
CA PHE A 179 16.99 18.93 3.61
C PHE A 179 17.46 17.46 3.69
N GLN A 180 17.35 16.70 2.60
CA GLN A 180 17.99 15.39 2.42
C GLN A 180 19.14 15.55 1.42
#